data_AF-A0AAX6HPI1-F1
#
_entry.id   AF-A0AAX6HPI1-F1
#
_cell.length_a   1.000
_cell.length_b   1.000
_cell.length_c   1.000
_cell.angle_alpha   90.00
_cell.angle_beta   90.00
_cell.angle_gamma   90.00
#
_symmetry.space_group_name_H-M   'P 1'
#
loop_
_entity.id
_entity.type
_entity.pdbx_description
1 polymer ?
#
loop_
_entity_poly.entity_id
_entity_poly.type
_entity_poly.pdbx_seq_one_letter_code
_entity_poly.pdbx_strand_id
1 'polypeptide(L)'
;MDPNPNSFPVLSYVMSRLNLNSNPQPQDPVDVEQAQLQMHRNPQQELVEVMPHLDHPDLLASMAPAVSDVAQARSVLRALGDRPDHESVDQARAAIASLDERLSRMEGNTRAAAEGERARHAAVLQLDEMHEAYGTMLREAEERLVRIYERHGKEEEGSDKGKEAAEEANDEVIGILREEATGKGMERVELSGRQLKFLPEAFGRMKGLVSLDLSSNLLEVFQMQ
;
A
#
# COMPACT_ATOMS: atom_id res chain seq x y z
N MET A 1 -1.61 1.06 -20.11
CA MET A 1 -1.69 2.23 -19.20
C MET A 1 -1.06 1.86 -17.88
N ASP A 2 0.24 2.12 -17.73
CA ASP A 2 0.94 1.88 -16.48
C ASP A 2 0.85 3.13 -15.59
N PRO A 3 0.81 2.99 -14.25
CA PRO A 3 0.86 4.13 -13.34
C PRO A 3 2.12 4.94 -13.65
N ASN A 4 1.91 6.15 -14.19
CA ASN A 4 3.01 7.04 -14.53
C ASN A 4 3.63 7.56 -13.23
N PRO A 5 4.95 7.42 -13.00
CA PRO A 5 5.61 7.95 -11.82
C PRO A 5 5.43 9.47 -11.64
N ASN A 6 5.12 10.22 -12.70
CA ASN A 6 4.83 11.65 -12.62
C ASN A 6 3.39 11.97 -12.17
N SER A 7 2.45 11.02 -12.30
CA SER A 7 1.04 11.21 -11.90
C SER A 7 0.67 10.44 -10.64
N PHE A 8 1.35 9.32 -10.38
CA PHE A 8 1.10 8.41 -9.26
C PHE A 8 2.44 7.98 -8.64
N PRO A 9 3.18 8.92 -8.02
CA PRO A 9 4.53 8.67 -7.54
C PRO A 9 4.60 7.57 -6.46
N VAL A 10 3.70 7.59 -5.47
CA VAL A 10 3.71 6.63 -4.35
C VAL A 10 3.29 5.25 -4.83
N LEU A 11 2.23 5.15 -5.63
CA LEU A 11 1.77 3.91 -6.22
C LEU A 11 2.83 3.29 -7.14
N SER A 12 3.45 4.10 -8.01
CA SER A 12 4.53 3.63 -8.89
C SER A 12 5.72 3.13 -8.09
N TYR A 13 6.04 3.78 -6.96
CA TYR A 13 7.12 3.37 -6.07
C TYR A 13 6.85 2.01 -5.42
N VAL A 14 5.68 1.88 -4.77
CA VAL A 14 5.29 0.64 -4.06
C VAL A 14 5.14 -0.53 -5.03
N MET A 15 4.54 -0.32 -6.20
CA MET A 15 4.45 -1.36 -7.25
C MET A 15 5.83 -1.82 -7.74
N SER A 16 6.78 -0.89 -7.85
CA SER A 16 8.17 -1.21 -8.22
C SER A 16 8.86 -2.04 -7.13
N ARG A 17 8.68 -1.69 -5.85
CA ARG A 17 9.27 -2.42 -4.72
C ARG A 17 8.69 -3.82 -4.55
N LEU A 18 7.41 -4.01 -4.83
CA LEU A 18 6.73 -5.30 -4.76
C LEU A 18 6.91 -6.16 -6.03
N ASN A 19 7.70 -5.71 -7.01
CA ASN A 19 7.85 -6.33 -8.34
C ASN A 19 6.53 -6.55 -9.11
N LEU A 20 5.46 -5.88 -8.69
CA LEU A 20 4.16 -5.90 -9.36
C LEU A 20 4.18 -5.10 -10.66
N ASN A 21 5.25 -4.33 -10.88
CA ASN A 21 5.46 -3.54 -12.09
C ASN A 21 6.23 -4.26 -13.21
N SER A 22 6.44 -5.59 -13.09
CA SER A 22 7.23 -6.42 -14.02
C SER A 22 6.90 -6.15 -15.50
N ASN A 23 7.70 -5.29 -16.12
CA ASN A 23 7.74 -5.05 -17.56
C ASN A 23 8.89 -5.88 -18.14
N PRO A 24 8.65 -6.94 -18.94
CA PRO A 24 9.67 -7.52 -19.78
C PRO A 24 9.70 -6.74 -21.09
N GLN A 25 10.15 -5.48 -21.04
CA GLN A 25 10.45 -4.75 -22.26
C GLN A 25 11.95 -4.92 -22.52
N PRO A 26 12.35 -5.37 -23.72
CA PRO A 26 13.76 -5.58 -24.03
C PRO A 26 14.50 -4.28 -23.80
N GLN A 27 15.58 -4.35 -23.02
CA GLN A 27 16.55 -3.27 -22.99
C GLN A 27 17.18 -3.22 -24.38
N ASP A 28 16.71 -2.29 -25.20
CA ASP A 28 17.47 -1.85 -26.36
C ASP A 28 18.88 -1.47 -25.86
N PRO A 29 19.94 -1.85 -26.58
CA PRO A 29 21.31 -1.59 -26.16
C PRO A 29 21.50 -0.07 -26.09
N VAL A 30 21.62 0.43 -24.87
CA VAL A 30 21.81 1.86 -24.60
C VAL A 30 23.16 2.26 -25.18
N ASP A 31 23.13 3.05 -26.25
CA ASP A 31 24.31 3.59 -26.91
C ASP A 31 25.03 4.54 -25.94
N VAL A 32 26.30 4.23 -25.65
CA VAL A 32 27.04 4.69 -24.45
C VAL A 32 27.45 6.18 -24.53
N GLU A 33 27.18 6.87 -25.64
CA GLU A 33 27.66 8.24 -25.87
C GLU A 33 26.68 9.38 -25.53
N GLN A 34 25.43 9.09 -25.15
CA GLN A 34 24.47 10.15 -24.70
C GLN A 34 24.43 10.38 -23.18
N ALA A 35 25.39 9.81 -22.43
CA ALA A 35 25.40 9.80 -20.97
C ALA A 35 25.76 11.13 -20.26
N GLN A 36 25.78 12.29 -20.95
CA GLN A 36 26.39 13.51 -20.38
C GLN A 36 25.53 14.78 -20.29
N LEU A 37 24.25 14.81 -20.69
CA LEU A 37 23.46 16.07 -20.59
C LEU A 37 22.00 15.94 -20.13
N GLN A 38 21.70 14.91 -19.36
CA GLN A 38 20.35 14.73 -18.85
C GLN A 38 20.38 14.47 -17.33
N MET A 39 20.45 15.56 -16.55
CA MET A 39 20.10 15.57 -15.12
C MET A 39 18.61 15.27 -14.93
N HIS A 40 18.14 14.10 -15.37
CA HIS A 40 16.84 13.60 -14.98
C HIS A 40 17.00 13.03 -13.58
N ARG A 41 16.66 13.84 -12.56
CA ARG A 41 16.38 13.33 -11.22
C ARG A 41 15.43 12.14 -11.37
N ASN A 42 15.79 10.98 -10.83
CA ASN A 42 14.83 9.88 -10.82
C ASN A 42 13.65 10.31 -9.93
N PRO A 43 12.40 10.28 -10.43
CA PRO A 43 11.23 10.70 -9.66
C PRO A 43 11.04 9.87 -8.39
N GLN A 44 11.55 8.63 -8.39
CA GLN A 44 11.59 7.76 -7.22
C GLN A 44 12.59 8.25 -6.15
N GLN A 45 13.72 8.86 -6.54
CA GLN A 45 14.69 9.42 -5.60
C GLN A 45 14.17 10.71 -4.96
N GLU A 46 13.51 11.58 -5.74
CA GLU A 46 12.86 12.79 -5.22
C GLU A 46 11.70 12.45 -4.29
N LEU A 47 10.95 11.38 -4.56
CA LEU A 47 9.91 10.91 -3.66
C LEU A 47 10.46 10.43 -2.31
N VAL A 48 11.60 9.72 -2.30
CA VAL A 48 12.25 9.29 -1.04
C VAL A 48 12.83 10.49 -0.28
N GLU A 49 13.25 11.56 -0.97
CA GLU A 49 13.63 12.83 -0.32
C GLU A 49 12.44 13.52 0.36
N VAL A 50 11.24 13.44 -0.23
CA VAL A 50 10.00 14.01 0.34
C VAL A 50 9.37 13.09 1.38
N MET A 51 9.54 11.77 1.23
CA MET A 51 8.92 10.71 2.04
C MET A 51 9.96 9.66 2.48
N PRO A 52 10.84 9.98 3.44
CA PRO A 52 11.99 9.13 3.79
C PRO A 52 11.61 7.79 4.44
N HIS A 53 10.43 7.70 5.04
CA HIS A 53 9.91 6.48 5.70
C HIS A 53 9.24 5.51 4.73
N LEU A 54 9.16 5.84 3.43
CA LEU A 54 8.46 5.05 2.42
C LEU A 54 9.13 3.69 2.15
N ASP A 55 10.41 3.55 2.52
CA ASP A 55 11.19 2.31 2.38
C ASP A 55 11.01 1.30 3.51
N HIS A 56 10.24 1.64 4.57
CA HIS A 56 10.08 0.74 5.71
C HIS A 56 9.29 -0.52 5.36
N PRO A 57 9.76 -1.72 5.77
CA PRO A 57 9.16 -3.00 5.40
C PRO A 57 7.73 -3.16 5.95
N ASP A 58 7.45 -2.67 7.16
CA ASP A 58 6.13 -2.73 7.78
C ASP A 58 5.13 -1.82 7.06
N LEU A 59 5.58 -0.62 6.66
CA LEU A 59 4.79 0.30 5.85
C LEU A 59 4.49 -0.32 4.47
N LEU A 60 5.48 -0.89 3.79
CA LEU A 60 5.27 -1.59 2.52
C LEU A 60 4.31 -2.78 2.65
N ALA A 61 4.38 -3.54 3.74
CA ALA A 61 3.43 -4.61 4.02
C ALA A 61 2.00 -4.10 4.20
N SER A 62 1.82 -2.95 4.88
CA SER A 62 0.52 -2.31 5.03
C SER A 62 -0.04 -1.75 3.71
N MET A 63 0.85 -1.33 2.80
CA MET A 63 0.51 -0.78 1.49
C MET A 63 0.24 -1.87 0.43
N ALA A 64 0.83 -3.06 0.57
CA ALA A 64 0.67 -4.19 -0.35
C ALA A 64 -0.80 -4.53 -0.71
N PRO A 65 -1.76 -4.65 0.23
CA PRO A 65 -3.15 -4.93 -0.12
C PRO A 65 -3.80 -3.80 -0.93
N ALA A 66 -3.43 -2.54 -0.68
CA ALA A 66 -3.98 -1.39 -1.41
C ALA A 66 -3.56 -1.33 -2.89
N VAL A 67 -2.50 -2.05 -3.24
CA VAL A 67 -1.88 -2.09 -4.58
C VAL A 67 -2.20 -3.38 -5.34
N SER A 68 -2.62 -4.44 -4.63
CA SER A 68 -3.01 -5.72 -5.25
C SER A 68 -4.15 -5.57 -6.25
N ASP A 69 -5.20 -4.82 -5.89
CA ASP A 69 -6.37 -4.60 -6.77
C ASP A 69 -5.98 -3.89 -8.07
N VAL A 70 -5.05 -2.93 -7.97
CA VAL A 70 -4.48 -2.22 -9.13
C VAL A 70 -3.73 -3.19 -10.04
N ALA A 71 -2.89 -4.06 -9.48
CA ALA A 71 -2.16 -5.06 -10.26
C ALA A 71 -3.10 -6.06 -10.96
N GLN A 72 -4.16 -6.49 -10.28
CA GLN A 72 -5.16 -7.40 -10.86
C GLN A 72 -5.93 -6.75 -12.01
N ALA A 73 -6.48 -5.54 -11.80
CA ALA A 73 -7.21 -4.84 -12.85
C ALA A 73 -6.33 -4.53 -14.06
N ARG A 74 -5.05 -4.18 -13.83
CA ARG A 74 -4.05 -4.01 -14.89
C ARG A 74 -3.89 -5.29 -15.71
N SER A 75 -3.79 -6.45 -15.06
CA SER A 75 -3.67 -7.73 -15.75
C SER A 75 -4.89 -8.01 -16.64
N VAL A 76 -6.10 -7.70 -16.15
CA VAL A 76 -7.34 -7.87 -16.91
C VAL A 76 -7.38 -6.91 -18.10
N LEU A 77 -7.09 -5.63 -17.89
CA LEU A 77 -7.08 -4.63 -18.97
C LEU A 77 -6.03 -4.94 -20.04
N ARG A 78 -4.86 -5.46 -19.66
CA ARG A 78 -3.85 -5.90 -20.62
C ARG A 78 -4.35 -7.05 -21.50
N ALA A 79 -5.18 -7.94 -20.96
CA ALA A 79 -5.82 -9.02 -21.72
C ALA A 79 -6.94 -8.51 -22.64
N LEU A 80 -7.62 -7.41 -22.27
CA LEU A 80 -8.69 -6.80 -23.05
C LEU A 80 -8.19 -5.88 -24.17
N GLY A 81 -6.98 -5.34 -24.05
CA GLY A 81 -6.30 -4.55 -25.07
C GLY A 81 -6.16 -3.07 -24.73
N ASP A 82 -5.59 -2.32 -25.66
CA ASP A 82 -5.36 -0.88 -25.50
C ASP A 82 -6.67 -0.09 -25.44
N ARG A 83 -6.58 1.09 -24.83
CA ARG A 83 -7.73 1.98 -24.71
C ARG A 83 -8.16 2.46 -26.11
N PRO A 84 -9.45 2.37 -26.47
CA PRO A 84 -9.97 2.97 -27.70
C PRO A 84 -9.67 4.47 -27.77
N ASP A 85 -9.41 4.98 -28.97
CA ASP A 85 -9.31 6.43 -29.16
C ASP A 85 -10.69 7.10 -29.07
N HIS A 86 -10.69 8.41 -28.84
CA HIS A 86 -11.92 9.19 -28.68
C HIS A 86 -12.81 9.14 -29.94
N GLU A 87 -12.20 9.08 -31.12
CA GLU A 87 -12.93 9.00 -32.39
C GLU A 87 -13.71 7.68 -32.50
N SER A 88 -13.09 6.55 -32.16
CA SER A 88 -13.70 5.22 -32.15
C SER A 88 -14.85 5.13 -31.16
N VAL A 89 -14.70 5.77 -29.99
CA VAL A 89 -15.77 5.87 -28.98
C VAL A 89 -16.95 6.67 -29.53
N ASP A 90 -16.71 7.81 -30.17
CA ASP A 90 -17.77 8.65 -30.73
C ASP A 90 -18.48 7.96 -31.91
N GLN A 91 -17.72 7.30 -32.78
CA GLN A 91 -18.26 6.47 -33.86
C GLN A 91 -19.10 5.32 -33.31
N ALA A 92 -18.64 4.64 -32.24
CA ALA A 92 -19.41 3.58 -31.59
C ALA A 92 -20.70 4.10 -30.96
N ARG A 93 -20.67 5.27 -30.31
CA ARG A 93 -21.88 5.93 -29.76
C ARG A 93 -22.88 6.28 -30.87
N ALA A 94 -22.41 6.89 -31.96
CA ALA A 94 -23.25 7.25 -33.11
C ALA A 94 -23.83 6.00 -33.78
N ALA A 95 -23.03 4.95 -33.96
CA ALA A 95 -23.47 3.68 -34.53
C ALA A 95 -24.56 3.02 -33.67
N ILE A 96 -24.39 2.96 -32.34
CA ILE A 96 -25.41 2.42 -31.43
C ILE A 96 -26.71 3.22 -31.53
N ALA A 97 -26.65 4.55 -31.55
CA ALA A 97 -27.85 5.39 -31.68
C ALA A 97 -28.61 5.10 -32.99
N SER A 98 -27.88 4.95 -34.11
CA SER A 98 -28.49 4.58 -35.39
C SER A 98 -29.08 3.16 -35.39
N LEU A 99 -28.43 2.23 -34.68
CA LEU A 99 -28.89 0.84 -34.55
C LEU A 99 -30.10 0.72 -33.64
N ASP A 100 -30.18 1.50 -32.56
CA ASP A 100 -31.33 1.56 -31.67
C ASP A 100 -32.57 2.11 -32.41
N GLU A 101 -32.39 3.12 -33.27
CA GLU A 101 -33.46 3.60 -34.15
C GLU A 101 -33.91 2.53 -35.14
N ARG A 102 -32.96 1.82 -35.78
CA ARG A 102 -33.26 0.69 -36.68
C ARG A 102 -33.98 -0.46 -35.97
N LEU A 103 -33.56 -0.78 -34.74
CA LEU A 103 -34.14 -1.82 -33.88
C LEU A 103 -35.58 -1.50 -33.47
N SER A 104 -35.91 -0.22 -33.32
CA SER A 104 -37.29 0.21 -33.05
C SER A 104 -38.24 -0.01 -34.24
N ARG A 105 -37.70 -0.18 -35.46
CA ARG A 105 -38.46 -0.29 -36.72
C ARG A 105 -38.42 -1.68 -37.36
N MET A 106 -37.63 -2.63 -36.83
CA MET A 106 -37.45 -3.96 -37.40
C MET A 106 -37.87 -5.09 -36.46
N GLU A 107 -38.40 -6.16 -37.05
CA GLU A 107 -38.74 -7.44 -36.40
C GLU A 107 -38.10 -8.62 -37.13
N GLY A 108 -37.90 -9.75 -36.42
CA GLY A 108 -37.40 -11.00 -37.01
C GLY A 108 -35.87 -11.09 -37.14
N ASN A 109 -35.39 -11.82 -38.15
CA ASN A 109 -33.96 -12.20 -38.29
C ASN A 109 -33.01 -10.99 -38.48
N THR A 110 -33.52 -9.87 -38.98
CA THR A 110 -32.74 -8.61 -39.13
C THR A 110 -32.50 -7.92 -37.78
N ARG A 111 -33.35 -8.18 -36.78
CA ARG A 111 -33.19 -7.70 -35.41
C ARG A 111 -31.97 -8.34 -34.74
N ALA A 112 -31.81 -9.65 -34.87
CA ALA A 112 -30.68 -10.38 -34.31
C ALA A 112 -29.33 -9.92 -34.91
N ALA A 113 -29.30 -9.64 -36.22
CA ALA A 113 -28.11 -9.09 -36.88
C ALA A 113 -27.76 -7.67 -36.37
N ALA A 114 -28.76 -6.80 -36.21
CA ALA A 114 -28.58 -5.46 -35.66
C ALA A 114 -28.17 -5.47 -34.18
N GLU A 115 -28.69 -6.40 -33.38
CA GLU A 115 -28.28 -6.62 -31.99
C GLU A 115 -26.82 -7.08 -31.89
N GLY A 116 -26.37 -7.97 -32.78
CA GLY A 116 -24.97 -8.39 -32.86
C GLY A 116 -24.02 -7.28 -33.30
N GLU A 117 -24.45 -6.40 -34.22
CA GLU A 117 -23.70 -5.19 -34.59
C GLU A 117 -23.63 -4.19 -33.43
N ARG A 118 -24.76 -3.96 -32.75
CA ARG A 118 -24.84 -3.12 -31.55
C ARG A 118 -23.93 -3.63 -30.45
N ALA A 119 -23.90 -4.94 -30.21
CA ALA A 119 -23.05 -5.57 -29.20
C ALA A 119 -21.55 -5.33 -29.47
N ARG A 120 -21.12 -5.32 -30.74
CA ARG A 120 -19.73 -5.02 -31.11
C ARG A 120 -19.34 -3.58 -30.76
N HIS A 121 -20.20 -2.61 -31.11
CA HIS A 121 -19.96 -1.21 -30.74
C HIS A 121 -20.06 -0.99 -29.22
N ALA A 122 -20.96 -1.69 -28.55
CA ALA A 122 -21.09 -1.64 -27.10
C ALA A 122 -19.82 -2.15 -26.41
N ALA A 123 -19.16 -3.19 -26.95
CA ALA A 123 -17.89 -3.68 -26.42
C ALA A 123 -16.77 -2.61 -26.46
N VAL A 124 -16.74 -1.77 -27.49
CA VAL A 124 -15.78 -0.64 -27.58
C VAL A 124 -16.04 0.38 -26.45
N LEU A 125 -17.31 0.72 -26.20
CA LEU A 125 -17.66 1.65 -25.12
C LEU A 125 -17.38 1.05 -23.74
N GLN A 126 -17.67 -0.23 -23.55
CA GLN A 126 -17.36 -0.94 -22.30
C GLN A 126 -15.86 -0.99 -22.04
N LEU A 127 -15.03 -1.19 -23.07
CA LEU A 127 -13.59 -1.17 -22.92
C LEU A 127 -13.11 0.22 -22.48
N ASP A 128 -13.58 1.30 -23.12
CA ASP A 128 -13.25 2.68 -22.70
C ASP A 128 -13.70 2.97 -21.25
N GLU A 129 -14.92 2.57 -20.87
CA GLU A 129 -15.43 2.69 -19.51
C GLU A 129 -14.56 1.94 -18.49
N MET A 130 -14.11 0.72 -18.81
CA MET A 130 -13.19 -0.05 -17.95
C MET A 130 -11.83 0.65 -17.80
N HIS A 131 -11.31 1.26 -18.88
CA HIS A 131 -10.06 2.04 -18.82
C HIS A 131 -10.24 3.34 -18.01
N GLU A 132 -11.40 3.99 -18.10
CA GLU A 132 -11.74 5.16 -17.27
C GLU A 132 -11.85 4.78 -15.79
N ALA A 133 -12.56 3.69 -15.47
CA ALA A 133 -12.69 3.17 -14.12
C ALA A 133 -11.34 2.79 -13.50
N TYR A 134 -10.44 2.20 -14.29
CA TYR A 134 -9.07 1.93 -13.85
C TYR A 134 -8.28 3.22 -13.56
N GLY A 135 -8.46 4.27 -14.36
CA GLY A 135 -7.88 5.59 -14.06
C GLY A 135 -8.36 6.18 -12.73
N THR A 136 -9.64 6.03 -12.41
CA THR A 136 -10.20 6.41 -11.10
C THR A 136 -9.60 5.57 -9.98
N MET A 137 -9.52 4.25 -10.17
CA MET A 137 -8.94 3.34 -9.18
C MET A 137 -7.46 3.65 -8.90
N LEU A 138 -6.68 4.07 -9.91
CA LEU A 138 -5.29 4.52 -9.72
C LEU A 138 -5.22 5.76 -8.80
N ARG A 139 -6.11 6.74 -9.00
CA ARG A 139 -6.18 7.94 -8.14
C ARG A 139 -6.54 7.57 -6.71
N GLU A 140 -7.55 6.74 -6.53
CA GLU A 140 -7.95 6.30 -5.20
C GLU A 140 -6.86 5.47 -4.51
N ALA A 141 -6.14 4.63 -5.25
CA ALA A 141 -5.03 3.86 -4.72
C ALA A 141 -3.90 4.79 -4.24
N GLU A 142 -3.51 5.78 -5.04
CA GLU A 142 -2.52 6.80 -4.64
C GLU A 142 -2.95 7.51 -3.34
N GLU A 143 -4.19 8.00 -3.27
CA GLU A 143 -4.69 8.66 -2.07
C GLU A 143 -4.72 7.74 -0.85
N ARG A 144 -5.06 6.46 -1.03
CA ARG A 144 -5.03 5.47 0.06
C ARG A 144 -3.60 5.26 0.56
N LEU A 145 -2.62 5.18 -0.35
CA LEU A 145 -1.21 5.03 0.01
C LEU A 145 -0.69 6.26 0.77
N VAL A 146 -1.00 7.47 0.30
CA VAL A 146 -0.64 8.70 1.01
C VAL A 146 -1.26 8.72 2.42
N ARG A 147 -2.53 8.33 2.56
CA ARG A 147 -3.19 8.23 3.88
C ARG A 147 -2.54 7.21 4.80
N ILE A 148 -2.06 6.09 4.28
CA ILE A 148 -1.33 5.07 5.05
C ILE A 148 0.01 5.64 5.51
N TYR A 149 0.74 6.33 4.64
CA TYR A 149 1.99 7.01 4.98
C TYR A 149 1.79 8.09 6.06
N GLU A 150 0.80 8.97 5.90
CA GLU A 150 0.50 10.01 6.89
C GLU A 150 0.12 9.44 8.27
N ARG A 151 -0.54 8.29 8.30
CA ARG A 151 -0.87 7.60 9.56
C ARG A 151 0.38 7.04 10.22
N HIS A 152 1.27 6.42 9.45
CA HIS A 152 2.54 5.90 9.95
C HIS A 152 3.44 7.03 10.49
N GLY A 153 3.50 8.18 9.80
CA GLY A 153 4.22 9.36 10.29
C GLY A 153 3.63 9.96 11.56
N LYS A 154 2.31 9.87 11.78
CA LYS A 154 1.64 10.31 13.02
C LYS A 154 1.76 9.30 14.16
N GLU A 155 1.93 8.02 13.85
CA GLU A 155 2.25 6.99 14.84
C GLU A 155 3.70 7.15 15.32
N GLU A 156 4.63 7.60 14.45
CA GLU A 156 5.99 8.01 14.85
C GLU A 156 6.02 9.38 15.57
N GLU A 157 5.39 10.44 15.05
CA GLU A 157 5.37 11.77 15.70
C GLU A 157 4.47 11.85 16.95
N GLY A 158 3.51 10.93 17.09
CA GLY A 158 2.69 10.76 18.30
C GLY A 158 3.42 10.03 19.43
N SER A 159 4.65 9.58 19.20
CA SER A 159 5.42 8.79 20.16
C SER A 159 6.90 9.18 20.25
N ASP A 160 7.28 10.43 19.99
CA ASP A 160 8.62 10.88 20.40
C ASP A 160 8.72 12.36 20.86
N LYS A 161 8.46 12.55 22.15
CA LYS A 161 9.48 13.20 22.98
C LYS A 161 9.83 12.27 24.13
N GLY A 162 10.69 11.31 23.82
CA GLY A 162 11.50 10.59 24.79
C GLY A 162 11.06 9.15 24.98
N LYS A 163 11.39 8.27 24.02
CA LYS A 163 11.45 6.82 24.33
C LYS A 163 12.32 5.94 23.43
N GLU A 164 13.26 6.50 22.65
CA GLU A 164 14.34 5.70 22.05
C GLU A 164 15.39 5.29 23.10
N ALA A 165 15.09 4.21 23.84
CA ALA A 165 16.01 3.38 24.65
C ALA A 165 15.24 2.50 25.65
N ALA A 166 13.92 2.69 25.79
CA ALA A 166 13.13 1.96 26.78
C ALA A 166 12.37 0.75 26.21
N GLU A 167 12.27 0.59 24.89
CA GLU A 167 11.46 -0.49 24.29
C GLU A 167 12.14 -1.87 24.33
N GLU A 168 13.45 -1.98 24.07
CA GLU A 168 14.12 -3.29 24.10
C GLU A 168 14.09 -3.97 25.48
N ALA A 169 14.16 -3.20 26.57
CA ALA A 169 14.13 -3.76 27.93
C ALA A 169 12.70 -4.05 28.42
N ASN A 170 11.68 -3.46 27.80
CA ASN A 170 10.29 -3.57 28.24
C ASN A 170 9.59 -4.79 27.61
N ASP A 171 10.02 -5.26 26.45
CA ASP A 171 9.44 -6.45 25.80
C ASP A 171 9.72 -7.74 26.58
N GLU A 172 10.90 -7.90 27.19
CA GLU A 172 11.23 -9.06 28.03
C GLU A 172 10.44 -9.03 29.35
N VAL A 173 10.25 -7.84 29.92
CA VAL A 173 9.41 -7.64 31.13
C VAL A 173 7.93 -7.85 30.84
N ILE A 174 7.43 -7.40 29.68
CA ILE A 174 6.08 -7.69 29.19
C ILE A 174 5.92 -9.19 28.89
N GLY A 175 6.97 -9.84 28.40
CA GLY A 175 7.05 -11.29 28.23
C GLY A 175 6.84 -12.04 29.54
N ILE A 176 7.57 -11.66 30.59
CA ILE A 176 7.43 -12.25 31.94
C ILE A 176 6.02 -12.04 32.50
N LEU A 177 5.42 -10.85 32.31
CA LEU A 177 4.04 -10.58 32.74
C LEU A 177 2.99 -11.37 31.94
N ARG A 178 3.21 -11.58 30.64
CA ARG A 178 2.34 -12.39 29.78
C ARG A 178 2.44 -13.89 30.13
N GLU A 179 3.61 -14.36 30.52
CA GLU A 179 3.84 -15.73 30.95
C GLU A 179 3.26 -16.01 32.36
N GLU A 180 3.16 -15.00 33.23
CA GLU A 180 2.43 -15.12 34.51
C GLU A 180 0.91 -15.14 34.32
N ALA A 181 0.37 -14.32 33.40
CA ALA A 181 -1.06 -14.34 33.06
C ALA A 181 -1.53 -15.71 32.52
N THR A 182 -0.60 -16.55 32.03
CA THR A 182 -0.89 -17.92 31.57
C THR A 182 -0.81 -18.98 32.68
N GLY A 183 -0.60 -18.57 33.94
CA GLY A 183 -0.87 -19.39 35.13
C GLY A 183 0.30 -20.20 35.69
N LYS A 184 1.54 -19.95 35.23
CA LYS A 184 2.74 -20.41 35.92
C LYS A 184 3.13 -19.38 36.98
N GLY A 185 2.82 -19.68 38.24
CA GLY A 185 3.30 -18.88 39.36
C GLY A 185 4.82 -18.83 39.37
N MET A 186 5.40 -17.74 38.89
CA MET A 186 6.84 -17.54 38.87
C MET A 186 7.28 -17.08 40.25
N GLU A 187 7.87 -17.99 41.03
CA GLU A 187 8.30 -17.70 42.41
C GLU A 187 9.57 -16.84 42.46
N ARG A 188 10.38 -16.83 41.40
CA ARG A 188 11.64 -16.09 41.33
C ARG A 188 11.80 -15.40 39.98
N VAL A 189 12.06 -14.10 39.98
CA VAL A 189 12.30 -13.30 38.78
C VAL A 189 13.63 -12.57 38.91
N GLU A 190 14.52 -12.76 37.93
CA GLU A 190 15.84 -12.13 37.87
C GLU A 190 15.86 -11.10 36.73
N LEU A 191 15.94 -9.82 37.09
CA LEU A 191 15.96 -8.68 36.18
C LEU A 191 17.23 -7.82 36.38
N SER A 192 18.30 -8.41 36.89
CA SER A 192 19.55 -7.69 37.16
C SER A 192 20.18 -7.13 35.88
N GLY A 193 20.68 -5.89 35.92
CA GLY A 193 21.49 -5.32 34.84
C GLY A 193 20.74 -4.87 33.59
N ARG A 194 19.41 -4.76 33.66
CA ARG A 194 18.54 -4.52 32.49
C ARG A 194 18.20 -3.05 32.24
N GLN A 195 18.89 -2.12 32.90
CA GLN A 195 18.70 -0.68 32.74
C GLN A 195 17.23 -0.22 32.90
N LEU A 196 16.43 -0.96 33.66
CA LEU A 196 15.01 -0.68 33.82
C LEU A 196 14.82 0.68 34.48
N LYS A 197 14.07 1.58 33.82
CA LYS A 197 13.72 2.91 34.33
C LYS A 197 12.50 2.89 35.24
N PHE A 198 11.57 1.97 34.97
CA PHE A 198 10.31 1.82 35.68
C PHE A 198 10.01 0.35 35.94
N LEU A 199 9.35 0.09 37.07
CA LEU A 199 8.76 -1.22 37.38
C LEU A 199 7.26 -1.18 37.10
N PRO A 200 6.73 -2.07 36.24
CA PRO A 200 5.29 -2.18 36.05
C PRO A 200 4.57 -2.52 37.35
N GLU A 201 3.44 -1.86 37.62
CA GLU A 201 2.60 -2.11 38.81
C GLU A 201 2.12 -3.58 38.87
N ALA A 202 2.08 -4.24 37.73
CA ALA A 202 1.73 -5.66 37.62
C ALA A 202 2.63 -6.58 38.48
N PHE A 203 3.90 -6.21 38.74
CA PHE A 203 4.76 -6.97 39.67
C PHE A 203 4.22 -6.97 41.11
N GLY A 204 3.60 -5.87 41.54
CA GLY A 204 2.96 -5.78 42.85
C GLY A 204 1.65 -6.60 42.95
N ARG A 205 1.09 -7.01 41.81
CA ARG A 205 -0.13 -7.83 41.75
C ARG A 205 0.17 -9.34 41.70
N MET A 206 1.42 -9.73 41.46
CA MET A 206 1.84 -11.14 41.42
C MET A 206 1.83 -11.76 42.81
N LYS A 207 0.86 -12.64 43.08
CA LYS A 207 0.65 -13.27 44.39
C LYS A 207 1.59 -14.44 44.70
N GLY A 208 2.37 -14.90 43.70
CA GLY A 208 3.29 -16.03 43.81
C GLY A 208 4.77 -15.67 43.86
N LEU A 209 5.13 -14.39 43.72
CA LEU A 209 6.52 -13.96 43.64
C LEU A 209 7.19 -13.95 45.03
N VAL A 210 8.20 -14.79 45.21
CA VAL A 210 8.97 -14.95 46.46
C VAL A 210 10.31 -14.20 46.39
N SER A 211 10.90 -14.07 45.21
CA SER A 211 12.18 -13.38 45.01
C SER A 211 12.17 -12.56 43.72
N LEU A 212 12.59 -11.30 43.80
CA LEU A 212 12.72 -10.39 42.66
C LEU A 212 14.08 -9.70 42.73
N ASP A 213 14.98 -10.02 41.80
CA ASP A 213 16.28 -9.36 41.70
C ASP A 213 16.21 -8.21 40.68
N LEU A 214 16.44 -7.00 41.16
CA LEU A 214 16.44 -5.75 40.38
C LEU A 214 17.79 -5.03 40.45
N SER A 215 18.84 -5.71 40.88
CA SER A 215 20.17 -5.13 41.01
C SER A 215 20.66 -4.55 39.67
N SER A 216 21.49 -3.51 39.71
CA SER A 216 22.08 -2.92 38.50
C SER A 216 21.06 -2.41 37.44
N ASN A 217 19.89 -1.93 37.88
CA ASN A 217 18.93 -1.20 37.05
C ASN A 217 19.00 0.32 37.29
N LEU A 218 18.23 1.09 36.51
CA LEU A 218 18.17 2.55 36.55
C LEU A 218 16.82 3.04 37.09
N LEU A 219 16.28 2.35 38.09
CA LEU A 219 14.92 2.59 38.58
C LEU A 219 14.80 3.98 39.22
N GLU A 220 13.96 4.83 38.64
CA GLU A 220 13.66 6.16 39.18
C GLU A 220 12.47 6.07 40.15
N VAL A 221 12.67 6.44 41.42
CA VAL A 221 11.58 6.49 42.43
C VAL A 221 10.89 7.85 42.36
N PHE A 222 9.64 7.88 41.92
CA PHE A 222 8.78 9.06 42.10
C PHE A 222 8.15 9.07 43.49
N GLN A 223 8.39 10.13 44.26
CA GLN A 223 7.60 10.41 45.47
C GLN A 223 6.28 11.09 45.04
N MET A 224 5.15 10.44 45.32
CA MET A 224 3.83 11.02 45.15
C MET A 224 3.58 11.99 46.32
N GLN A 225 3.34 13.27 46.02
CA GLN A 225 3.02 14.32 46.99
C GLN A 225 1.51 14.37 47.26
#